data_AF-A0A662F8G7-F1
#
_entry.id   AF-A0A662F8G7-F1
#
_cell.length_a   1.000
_cell.length_b   1.000
_cell.length_c   1.000
_cell.angle_alpha   90.00
_cell.angle_beta   90.00
_cell.angle_gamma   90.00
#
_symmetry.space_group_name_H-M   'P 1'
#
loop_
_entity.id
_entity.type
_entity.pdbx_description
1 polymer ?
#
loop_
_entity_poly.entity_id
_entity_poly.type
_entity_poly.pdbx_seq_one_letter_code
_entity_poly.pdbx_strand_id
1 'polypeptide(L)'
;MQRLGYLKLKHKPGLLARLGITQQRLVQMMHNFPIIQKLKPLLNKLGLFKLTKKIPKPSFENIDVANSKAYAVGFGGQIYIKQGKDYEEVKKRITEALCKIRDPNTGKRVVKRVHTRDELFPNNPKAPDLVVECPNYDAVGFLGYNTLLNTNPIKSGTHKLDGVYVASGAVFNGIKPKKQNITNIAPTILKLYNLQNTTSKIDGESII
;
A
#
# COMPACT_ATOMS: atom_id res chain seq x y z
N MET A 1 -1.56 8.84 -12.18
CA MET A 1 -1.64 10.27 -11.80
C MET A 1 -0.55 11.11 -12.45
N GLN A 2 0.75 10.85 -12.24
CA GLN A 2 1.82 11.64 -12.88
C GLN A 2 1.73 11.65 -14.42
N ARG A 3 1.54 10.48 -15.04
CA ARG A 3 1.32 10.35 -16.51
C ARG A 3 0.06 11.06 -17.01
N LEU A 4 -0.93 11.25 -16.14
CA LEU A 4 -2.18 11.97 -16.45
C LEU A 4 -2.06 13.48 -16.19
N GLY A 5 -0.90 13.96 -15.72
CA GLY A 5 -0.68 15.36 -15.36
C GLY A 5 -1.26 15.80 -14.01
N TYR A 6 -1.84 14.89 -13.22
CA TYR A 6 -2.52 15.21 -11.95
C TYR A 6 -1.61 15.26 -10.72
N LEU A 7 -0.40 14.68 -10.82
CA LEU A 7 0.58 14.69 -9.73
C LEU A 7 1.77 15.58 -10.11
N LYS A 8 2.08 16.54 -9.25
CA LYS A 8 3.25 17.42 -9.35
C LYS A 8 4.26 17.04 -8.28
N LEU A 9 5.54 17.19 -8.63
CA LEU A 9 6.66 16.90 -7.74
C LEU A 9 7.39 18.20 -7.43
N LYS A 10 7.84 18.36 -6.18
CA LYS A 10 8.64 19.53 -5.74
C LYS A 10 9.95 19.60 -6.51
N HIS A 11 10.57 18.44 -6.72
CA HIS A 11 11.81 18.30 -7.48
C HIS A 11 11.65 17.27 -8.60
N LYS A 12 12.23 17.58 -9.76
CA LYS A 12 12.32 16.62 -10.86
C LYS A 12 13.27 15.47 -10.47
N PRO A 13 13.02 14.24 -10.95
CA PRO A 13 13.98 13.15 -10.77
C PRO A 13 15.35 13.55 -11.36
N GLY A 14 16.43 13.31 -10.61
CA GLY A 14 17.79 13.57 -11.08
C GLY A 14 18.16 12.75 -12.33
N LEU A 15 19.24 13.12 -13.01
CA LEU A 15 19.66 12.50 -14.27
C LEU A 15 19.78 10.97 -14.19
N LEU A 16 20.39 10.44 -13.13
CA LEU A 16 20.53 9.00 -12.90
C LEU A 16 19.17 8.29 -12.83
N ALA A 17 18.21 8.85 -12.10
CA ALA A 17 16.86 8.28 -12.02
C ALA A 17 16.15 8.33 -13.38
N ARG A 18 16.32 9.41 -14.15
CA ARG A 18 15.78 9.51 -15.53
C ARG A 18 16.38 8.46 -16.47
N LEU A 19 17.66 8.13 -16.29
CA LEU A 19 18.36 7.06 -17.02
C LEU A 19 18.04 5.66 -16.49
N GLY A 20 17.19 5.52 -15.47
CA GLY A 20 16.82 4.21 -14.93
C GLY A 20 17.65 3.74 -13.74
N ILE A 21 18.68 4.48 -13.34
CA ILE A 21 19.54 4.14 -12.21
C ILE A 21 18.84 4.60 -10.93
N THR A 22 18.11 3.67 -10.32
CA THR A 22 17.38 3.85 -9.06
C THR A 22 17.92 2.90 -7.99
N GLN A 23 17.66 3.20 -6.72
CA GLN A 23 18.19 2.41 -5.60
C GLN A 23 17.69 0.97 -5.71
N GLN A 24 16.43 0.81 -6.12
CA GLN A 24 15.84 -0.50 -6.30
C GLN A 24 16.49 -1.31 -7.42
N ARG A 25 16.78 -0.71 -8.59
CA ARG A 25 17.47 -1.46 -9.67
C ARG A 25 18.86 -1.89 -9.23
N LEU A 26 19.58 -1.05 -8.49
CA LEU A 26 20.89 -1.39 -7.95
C LEU A 26 20.79 -2.52 -6.92
N VAL A 27 19.80 -2.46 -6.02
CA VAL A 27 19.53 -3.56 -5.07
C VAL A 27 19.16 -4.85 -5.78
N GLN A 28 18.32 -4.79 -6.80
CA GLN A 28 17.93 -5.96 -7.60
C GLN A 28 19.12 -6.57 -8.33
N MET A 29 20.00 -5.73 -8.87
CA MET A 29 21.26 -6.17 -9.48
C MET A 29 22.18 -6.84 -8.44
N MET A 30 22.33 -6.26 -7.25
CA MET A 30 23.11 -6.89 -6.17
C MET A 30 22.55 -8.25 -5.74
N HIS A 31 21.22 -8.41 -5.72
CA HIS A 31 20.59 -9.69 -5.40
C HIS A 31 20.77 -10.72 -6.52
N ASN A 32 20.60 -10.33 -7.78
CA ASN A 32 20.66 -11.24 -8.92
C ASN A 32 22.09 -11.67 -9.30
N PHE A 33 23.13 -10.96 -8.83
CA PHE A 33 24.53 -11.28 -9.10
C PHE A 33 25.30 -11.61 -7.80
N PRO A 34 25.44 -12.90 -7.44
CA PRO A 34 26.09 -13.35 -6.20
C PRO A 34 27.53 -12.84 -6.03
N ILE A 35 28.25 -12.58 -7.13
CA ILE A 35 29.58 -11.96 -7.15
C ILE A 35 29.57 -10.58 -6.48
N ILE A 36 28.53 -9.78 -6.71
CA ILE A 36 28.43 -8.44 -6.12
C ILE A 36 28.20 -8.54 -4.60
N GLN A 37 27.50 -9.59 -4.14
CA GLN A 37 27.35 -9.87 -2.71
C GLN A 37 28.68 -10.25 -2.05
N LYS A 38 29.51 -11.07 -2.72
CA LYS A 38 30.87 -11.42 -2.26
C LYS A 38 31.80 -10.20 -2.22
N LEU A 39 31.65 -9.26 -3.16
CA LEU A 39 32.43 -8.02 -3.22
C LEU A 39 31.91 -6.91 -2.28
N LYS A 40 30.77 -7.11 -1.61
CA LYS A 40 30.16 -6.13 -0.69
C LYS A 40 31.14 -5.53 0.34
N PRO A 41 32.04 -6.30 1.00
CA PRO A 41 33.00 -5.74 1.95
C PRO A 41 33.97 -4.76 1.29
N LEU A 42 34.47 -5.10 0.09
CA LEU A 42 35.39 -4.27 -0.69
C LEU A 42 34.69 -3.01 -1.19
N LEU A 43 33.48 -3.14 -1.73
CA LEU A 43 32.65 -2.02 -2.20
C LEU A 43 32.27 -1.06 -1.04
N ASN A 44 32.05 -1.59 0.17
CA ASN A 44 31.87 -0.79 1.38
C ASN A 44 33.14 -0.03 1.76
N LYS A 45 34.30 -0.69 1.75
CA LYS A 45 35.61 -0.07 2.05
C LYS A 45 35.95 1.06 1.07
N LEU A 46 35.63 0.86 -0.22
CA LEU A 46 35.77 1.86 -1.28
C LEU A 46 34.72 2.98 -1.23
N GLY A 47 33.76 2.92 -0.30
CA GLY A 47 32.77 3.98 -0.12
C GLY A 47 31.68 4.04 -1.20
N LEU A 48 31.57 3.05 -2.10
CA LEU A 48 30.56 3.04 -3.17
C LEU A 48 29.12 3.04 -2.64
N PHE A 49 28.89 2.51 -1.43
CA PHE A 49 27.58 2.59 -0.79
C PHE A 49 27.26 3.97 -0.20
N LYS A 50 28.25 4.86 0.00
CA LYS A 50 27.97 6.28 0.33
C LYS A 50 27.28 6.98 -0.84
N LEU A 51 27.59 6.60 -2.08
CA LEU A 51 26.88 7.08 -3.28
C LEU A 51 25.43 6.59 -3.31
N THR A 52 25.12 5.42 -2.73
CA THR A 52 23.72 4.95 -2.65
C THR A 52 22.82 5.81 -1.78
N LYS A 53 23.39 6.59 -0.83
CA LYS A 53 22.64 7.59 -0.05
C LYS A 53 22.20 8.79 -0.90
N LYS A 54 22.87 9.08 -2.01
CA LYS A 54 22.49 10.11 -2.99
C LYS A 54 21.41 9.63 -3.96
N ILE A 55 21.10 8.33 -3.96
CA ILE A 55 20.06 7.78 -4.83
C ILE A 55 18.70 8.09 -4.20
N PRO A 56 17.72 8.61 -4.97
CA PRO A 56 16.40 8.95 -4.43
C PRO A 56 15.74 7.72 -3.81
N LYS A 57 15.38 7.83 -2.52
CA LYS A 57 14.53 6.85 -1.85
C LYS A 57 13.08 7.08 -2.25
N PRO A 58 12.26 6.02 -2.39
CA PRO A 58 10.82 6.19 -2.50
C PRO A 58 10.28 6.97 -1.31
N SER A 59 9.71 8.16 -1.54
CA SER A 59 9.20 9.01 -0.45
C SER A 59 7.97 9.81 -0.87
N PHE A 60 7.18 10.24 0.13
CA PHE A 60 6.08 11.19 -0.05
C PHE A 60 6.54 12.64 -0.03
N GLU A 61 7.74 12.92 0.50
CA GLU A 61 8.25 14.28 0.71
C GLU A 61 8.33 15.09 -0.58
N ASN A 62 8.60 14.40 -1.70
CA ASN A 62 8.71 15.02 -3.02
C ASN A 62 7.35 15.29 -3.69
N ILE A 63 6.22 14.89 -3.10
CA ILE A 63 4.89 15.23 -3.61
C ILE A 63 4.63 16.72 -3.35
N ASP A 64 4.34 17.46 -4.41
CA ASP A 64 3.84 18.83 -4.29
C ASP A 64 2.31 18.77 -4.17
N VAL A 65 1.82 18.61 -2.94
CA VAL A 65 0.38 18.49 -2.65
C VAL A 65 -0.39 19.74 -3.08
N ALA A 66 0.20 20.93 -2.92
CA ALA A 66 -0.47 22.20 -3.21
C ALA A 66 -0.82 22.34 -4.70
N ASN A 67 0.12 21.92 -5.57
CA ASN A 67 -0.02 22.02 -7.02
C ASN A 67 -0.51 20.72 -7.69
N SER A 68 -0.74 19.65 -6.92
CA SER A 68 -1.30 18.41 -7.42
C SER A 68 -2.83 18.45 -7.41
N LYS A 69 -3.44 17.82 -8.42
CA LYS A 69 -4.88 17.53 -8.45
C LYS A 69 -5.20 16.19 -7.78
N ALA A 70 -4.27 15.24 -7.78
CA ALA A 70 -4.40 13.99 -7.06
C ALA A 70 -3.06 13.40 -6.67
N TYR A 71 -3.01 12.71 -5.53
CA TYR A 71 -1.82 12.04 -5.02
C TYR A 71 -2.17 10.77 -4.23
N ALA A 72 -1.22 9.84 -4.14
CA ALA A 72 -1.34 8.64 -3.32
C ALA A 72 -0.42 8.74 -2.10
N VAL A 73 -0.84 8.10 -1.01
CA VAL A 73 -0.06 8.06 0.24
C VAL A 73 -0.04 6.65 0.79
N GLY A 74 1.08 6.30 1.42
CA GLY A 74 1.29 5.05 2.13
C GLY A 74 1.22 3.80 1.25
N PHE A 75 0.60 2.79 1.84
CA PHE A 75 0.28 1.49 1.26
C PHE A 75 -1.25 1.31 1.21
N GLY A 76 -1.71 0.31 0.48
CA GLY A 76 -3.13 -0.03 0.40
C GLY A 76 -3.90 0.80 -0.64
N GLY A 77 -3.20 1.42 -1.59
CA GLY A 77 -3.85 2.01 -2.77
C GLY A 77 -4.72 3.24 -2.49
N GLN A 78 -4.40 4.01 -1.46
CA GLN A 78 -5.14 5.21 -1.06
C GLN A 78 -4.82 6.38 -1.98
N ILE A 79 -5.85 7.01 -2.55
CA ILE A 79 -5.71 8.17 -3.43
C ILE A 79 -6.59 9.31 -2.93
N TYR A 80 -5.99 10.48 -2.81
CA TYR A 80 -6.64 11.74 -2.47
C TYR A 80 -6.71 12.64 -3.69
N ILE A 81 -7.83 13.33 -3.85
CA ILE A 81 -8.13 14.22 -4.97
C ILE A 81 -8.46 15.59 -4.41
N LYS A 82 -7.82 16.62 -4.98
CA LYS A 82 -8.06 18.01 -4.61
C LYS A 82 -9.49 18.37 -4.99
N GLN A 83 -10.22 18.94 -4.04
CA GLN A 83 -11.57 19.43 -4.27
C GLN A 83 -11.55 20.60 -5.27
N GLY A 84 -12.57 20.68 -6.13
CA GLY A 84 -12.65 21.68 -7.18
C GLY A 84 -13.64 21.30 -8.28
N LYS A 85 -13.77 22.18 -9.29
CA LYS A 85 -14.70 22.00 -10.42
C LYS A 85 -14.42 20.72 -11.24
N ASP A 86 -13.17 20.27 -11.24
CA ASP A 86 -12.70 19.10 -11.99
C ASP A 86 -12.61 17.82 -11.14
N TYR A 87 -13.09 17.82 -9.90
CA TYR A 87 -12.99 16.69 -8.98
C TYR A 87 -13.53 15.38 -9.58
N GLU A 88 -14.76 15.40 -10.08
CA GLU A 88 -15.40 14.21 -10.66
C GLU A 88 -14.71 13.73 -11.95
N GLU A 89 -14.23 14.67 -12.78
CA GLU A 89 -13.49 14.31 -13.98
C GLU A 89 -12.14 13.65 -13.64
N VAL A 90 -11.40 14.22 -12.68
CA VAL A 90 -10.13 13.67 -12.21
C VAL A 90 -10.35 12.28 -11.61
N LYS A 91 -11.36 12.13 -10.74
CA LYS A 91 -11.75 10.86 -10.13
C LYS A 91 -12.07 9.81 -11.19
N LYS A 92 -12.91 10.13 -12.17
CA LYS A 92 -13.26 9.24 -13.28
C LYS A 92 -12.04 8.82 -14.11
N ARG A 93 -11.22 9.78 -14.55
CA ARG A 93 -10.04 9.49 -15.39
C ARG A 93 -8.99 8.67 -14.66
N ILE A 94 -8.79 8.88 -13.35
CA ILE A 94 -7.91 8.05 -12.54
C ILE A 94 -8.44 6.62 -12.47
N THR A 95 -9.72 6.45 -12.14
CA THR A 95 -10.36 5.13 -12.08
C THR A 95 -10.24 4.37 -13.40
N GLU A 96 -10.57 5.00 -14.53
CA GLU A 96 -10.46 4.40 -15.85
C GLU A 96 -9.02 3.99 -16.19
N ALA A 97 -8.03 4.84 -15.88
CA ALA A 97 -6.63 4.54 -16.13
C ALA A 97 -6.13 3.36 -15.29
N LEU A 98 -6.55 3.28 -14.01
CA LEU A 98 -6.20 2.19 -13.11
C LEU A 98 -6.80 0.86 -13.56
N CYS A 99 -8.08 0.84 -13.96
CA CYS A 99 -8.76 -0.36 -14.44
C CYS A 99 -8.17 -0.94 -15.74
N LYS A 100 -7.42 -0.12 -16.51
CA LYS A 100 -6.71 -0.55 -17.73
C LYS A 100 -5.34 -1.18 -17.47
N ILE A 101 -4.82 -1.10 -16.24
CA ILE A 101 -3.49 -1.64 -15.92
C ILE A 101 -3.52 -3.18 -16.02
N ARG A 102 -2.63 -3.70 -16.86
CA ARG A 102 -2.36 -5.12 -17.01
C ARG A 102 -0.93 -5.44 -16.63
N ASP A 103 -0.75 -6.61 -16.04
CA ASP A 103 0.58 -7.15 -15.80
C ASP A 103 1.19 -7.57 -17.15
N PRO A 104 2.35 -7.02 -17.54
CA PRO A 104 2.96 -7.32 -18.83
C PRO A 104 3.42 -8.77 -18.95
N ASN A 105 3.70 -9.46 -17.83
CA ASN A 105 4.16 -10.85 -17.85
C ASN A 105 2.99 -11.84 -17.98
N THR A 106 1.81 -11.49 -17.45
CA THR A 106 0.66 -12.43 -17.40
C THR A 106 -0.54 -11.98 -18.23
N GLY A 107 -0.58 -10.73 -18.70
CA GLY A 107 -1.72 -10.10 -19.37
C GLY A 107 -2.94 -9.85 -18.47
N LYS A 108 -2.92 -10.32 -17.21
CA LYS A 108 -4.04 -10.22 -16.27
C LYS A 108 -4.21 -8.79 -15.77
N ARG A 109 -5.44 -8.43 -15.38
CA ARG A 109 -5.72 -7.14 -14.75
C ARG A 109 -5.06 -7.11 -13.38
N VAL A 110 -4.41 -5.99 -13.06
CA VAL A 110 -3.77 -5.76 -11.76
C VAL A 110 -4.80 -5.30 -10.73
N VAL A 111 -5.62 -4.33 -11.14
CA VAL A 111 -6.68 -3.74 -10.31
C VAL A 111 -7.94 -4.58 -10.46
N LYS A 112 -8.43 -5.12 -9.34
CA LYS A 112 -9.72 -5.81 -9.29
C LYS A 112 -10.87 -4.80 -9.28
N ARG A 113 -10.76 -3.78 -8.42
CA ARG A 113 -11.76 -2.72 -8.26
C ARG A 113 -11.12 -1.44 -7.74
N VAL A 114 -11.69 -0.30 -8.09
CA VAL A 114 -11.43 0.98 -7.45
C VAL A 114 -12.71 1.36 -6.71
N HIS A 115 -12.62 1.44 -5.39
CA HIS A 115 -13.73 1.79 -4.51
C HIS A 115 -13.73 3.29 -4.25
N THR A 116 -14.90 3.88 -4.08
CA THR A 116 -15.03 5.30 -3.72
C THR A 116 -15.06 5.47 -2.20
N ARG A 117 -14.78 6.70 -1.74
CA ARG A 117 -14.96 7.06 -0.32
C ARG A 117 -16.36 6.77 0.17
N ASP A 118 -17.38 7.13 -0.60
CA ASP A 118 -18.78 7.02 -0.15
C ASP A 118 -19.22 5.55 -0.05
N GLU A 119 -18.60 4.65 -0.83
CA GLU A 119 -18.81 3.21 -0.75
C GLU A 119 -18.18 2.60 0.53
N LEU A 120 -16.94 2.96 0.86
CA LEU A 120 -16.20 2.31 1.96
C LEU A 120 -16.29 3.05 3.30
N PHE A 121 -16.43 4.37 3.24
CA PHE A 121 -16.31 5.28 4.37
C PHE A 121 -17.35 6.42 4.30
N PRO A 122 -18.65 6.12 4.17
CA PRO A 122 -19.70 7.12 3.95
C PRO A 122 -19.71 8.25 4.99
N ASN A 123 -19.26 7.96 6.21
CA ASN A 123 -19.27 8.89 7.35
C ASN A 123 -17.89 9.49 7.68
N ASN A 124 -16.87 9.29 6.83
CA ASN A 124 -15.53 9.80 7.08
C ASN A 124 -15.05 10.73 5.95
N PRO A 125 -15.26 12.05 6.06
CA PRO A 125 -14.84 13.00 5.03
C PRO A 125 -13.32 13.10 4.86
N LYS A 126 -12.53 12.62 5.84
CA LYS A 126 -11.06 12.61 5.78
C LYS A 126 -10.50 11.34 5.12
N ALA A 127 -11.35 10.37 4.80
CA ALA A 127 -10.94 9.15 4.13
C ALA A 127 -10.48 9.44 2.68
N PRO A 128 -9.67 8.55 2.08
CA PRO A 128 -9.25 8.66 0.69
C PRO A 128 -10.46 8.73 -0.25
N ASP A 129 -10.38 9.55 -1.30
CA ASP A 129 -11.43 9.67 -2.31
C ASP A 129 -11.60 8.38 -3.13
N LEU A 130 -10.50 7.66 -3.35
CA LEU A 130 -10.46 6.35 -3.99
C LEU A 130 -9.55 5.39 -3.21
N VAL A 131 -9.95 4.11 -3.17
CA VAL A 131 -9.13 2.99 -2.68
C VAL A 131 -9.00 1.92 -3.76
N VAL A 132 -7.76 1.57 -4.10
CA VAL A 132 -7.47 0.60 -5.16
C VAL A 132 -7.28 -0.80 -4.59
N GLU A 133 -8.13 -1.74 -4.99
CA GLU A 133 -8.04 -3.14 -4.62
C GLU A 133 -7.21 -3.94 -5.63
N CYS A 134 -6.04 -4.41 -5.18
CA CYS A 134 -5.12 -5.24 -5.97
C CYS A 134 -4.83 -6.55 -5.22
N PRO A 135 -5.64 -7.62 -5.37
CA PRO A 135 -5.57 -8.82 -4.50
C PRO A 135 -4.24 -9.58 -4.55
N ASN A 136 -3.48 -9.41 -5.62
CA ASN A 136 -2.21 -10.09 -5.87
C ASN A 136 -1.00 -9.13 -5.91
N TYR A 137 -1.20 -7.83 -5.64
CA TYR A 137 -0.15 -6.82 -5.72
C TYR A 137 -0.21 -5.90 -4.51
N ASP A 138 0.95 -5.41 -4.08
CA ASP A 138 1.02 -4.35 -3.08
C ASP A 138 0.82 -3.00 -3.78
N ALA A 139 -0.23 -2.26 -3.40
CA ALA A 139 -0.51 -0.95 -3.96
C ALA A 139 0.23 0.13 -3.15
N VAL A 140 1.27 0.70 -3.77
CA VAL A 140 2.24 1.55 -3.10
C VAL A 140 2.16 2.99 -3.63
N GLY A 141 2.04 3.96 -2.72
CA GLY A 141 1.96 5.39 -3.06
C GLY A 141 3.30 6.12 -3.16
N PHE A 142 4.43 5.47 -2.85
CA PHE A 142 5.75 6.13 -2.89
C PHE A 142 6.19 6.45 -4.32
N LEU A 143 6.89 7.57 -4.47
CA LEU A 143 7.47 8.01 -5.73
C LEU A 143 8.95 7.68 -5.82
N GLY A 144 9.37 7.10 -6.94
CA GLY A 144 10.77 6.68 -7.15
C GLY A 144 10.92 5.48 -8.11
N TYR A 145 9.79 4.93 -8.56
CA TYR A 145 9.74 3.82 -9.51
C TYR A 145 9.54 4.34 -10.93
N ASN A 146 10.37 3.84 -11.85
CA ASN A 146 10.25 4.17 -13.29
C ASN A 146 9.24 3.27 -14.01
N THR A 147 8.69 2.27 -13.32
CA THR A 147 7.71 1.33 -13.85
C THR A 147 6.45 1.36 -12.96
N LEU A 148 5.29 1.05 -13.55
CA LEU A 148 4.04 0.95 -12.79
C LEU A 148 3.94 -0.34 -11.97
N LEU A 149 4.63 -1.39 -12.43
CA LEU A 149 4.73 -2.68 -11.76
C LEU A 149 6.20 -2.99 -11.54
N ASN A 150 6.51 -3.51 -10.38
CA ASN A 150 7.85 -4.00 -10.08
C ASN A 150 7.79 -5.18 -9.12
N THR A 151 8.76 -6.07 -9.24
CA THR A 151 9.00 -7.13 -8.26
C THR A 151 9.90 -6.59 -7.15
N ASN A 152 9.60 -6.94 -5.91
CA ASN A 152 10.49 -6.64 -4.78
C ASN A 152 11.37 -7.87 -4.52
N PRO A 153 12.69 -7.81 -4.78
CA PRO A 153 13.58 -8.96 -4.61
C PRO A 153 13.77 -9.35 -3.14
N ILE A 154 13.38 -8.49 -2.19
CA ILE A 154 13.54 -8.70 -0.75
C ILE A 154 12.23 -9.16 -0.10
N LYS A 155 11.08 -8.76 -0.63
CA LYS A 155 9.75 -9.04 -0.07
C LYS A 155 8.99 -10.01 -0.97
N SER A 156 8.83 -11.26 -0.52
CA SER A 156 8.11 -12.32 -1.25
C SER A 156 6.63 -12.45 -0.88
N GLY A 157 6.16 -11.78 0.18
CA GLY A 157 4.78 -11.86 0.66
C GLY A 157 4.15 -10.49 0.94
N THR A 158 2.82 -10.43 0.99
CA THR A 158 2.05 -9.22 1.34
C THR A 158 0.93 -9.56 2.32
N HIS A 159 0.31 -8.53 2.89
CA HIS A 159 -0.79 -8.66 3.85
C HIS A 159 -2.00 -9.36 3.21
N LYS A 160 -2.73 -10.14 4.02
CA LYS A 160 -3.99 -10.80 3.65
C LYS A 160 -5.08 -10.42 4.65
N LEU A 161 -6.33 -10.51 4.20
CA LEU A 161 -7.50 -10.26 5.05
C LEU A 161 -7.75 -11.41 6.02
N ASP A 162 -7.45 -12.64 5.60
CA ASP A 162 -7.60 -13.82 6.44
C ASP A 162 -6.41 -13.96 7.40
N GLY A 163 -6.72 -14.29 8.65
CA GLY A 163 -5.75 -14.53 9.72
C GLY A 163 -6.07 -15.81 10.49
N VAL A 164 -5.31 -16.06 11.56
CA VAL A 164 -5.52 -17.21 12.44
C VAL A 164 -6.15 -16.72 13.75
N TYR A 165 -7.23 -17.38 14.18
CA TYR A 165 -7.90 -17.12 15.43
C TYR A 165 -7.80 -18.36 16.34
N VAL A 166 -7.38 -18.17 17.59
CA VAL A 166 -7.28 -19.23 18.59
C VAL A 166 -7.89 -18.73 19.90
N ALA A 167 -8.80 -19.52 20.45
CA ALA A 167 -9.37 -19.32 21.79
C ALA A 167 -9.26 -20.63 22.56
N SER A 168 -8.92 -20.56 23.84
CA SER A 168 -8.70 -21.73 24.70
C SER A 168 -9.14 -21.44 26.13
N GLY A 169 -9.71 -22.44 26.78
CA GLY A 169 -10.27 -22.36 28.13
C GLY A 169 -11.60 -23.07 28.25
N ALA A 170 -12.00 -23.43 29.48
CA ALA A 170 -13.22 -24.22 29.73
C ALA A 170 -14.49 -23.57 29.16
N VAL A 171 -14.55 -22.24 29.15
CA VAL A 171 -15.65 -21.44 28.57
C VAL A 171 -15.83 -21.61 27.06
N PHE A 172 -14.81 -22.10 26.37
CA PHE A 172 -14.86 -22.37 24.93
C PHE A 172 -15.13 -23.85 24.61
N ASN A 173 -15.31 -24.70 25.63
CA ASN A 173 -15.62 -26.12 25.43
C ASN A 173 -16.96 -26.28 24.69
N GLY A 174 -16.96 -27.09 23.63
CA GLY A 174 -18.15 -27.32 22.81
C GLY A 174 -18.47 -26.21 21.80
N ILE A 175 -17.75 -25.08 21.81
CA ILE A 175 -17.89 -24.03 20.81
C ILE A 175 -17.23 -24.49 19.52
N LYS A 176 -18.04 -24.67 18.47
CA LYS A 176 -17.52 -25.07 17.15
C LYS A 176 -16.78 -23.89 16.49
N PRO A 177 -15.60 -24.13 15.90
CA PRO A 177 -14.93 -23.14 15.08
C PRO A 177 -15.86 -22.66 13.96
N LYS A 178 -16.08 -21.35 13.88
CA LYS A 178 -16.75 -20.68 12.77
C LYS A 178 -15.82 -19.62 12.21
N LYS A 179 -16.14 -19.09 11.03
CA LYS A 179 -15.44 -17.91 10.50
C LYS A 179 -15.61 -16.76 11.51
N GLN A 180 -14.50 -16.32 12.09
CA GLN A 180 -14.48 -15.23 13.07
C GLN A 180 -14.08 -13.91 12.43
N ASN A 181 -14.56 -12.82 13.02
CA ASN A 181 -14.10 -11.47 12.74
C ASN A 181 -13.19 -11.01 13.88
N ILE A 182 -12.10 -10.31 13.55
CA ILE A 182 -11.19 -9.70 14.55
C ILE A 182 -11.95 -8.75 15.49
N THR A 183 -13.05 -8.14 15.02
CA THR A 183 -13.90 -7.26 15.84
C THR A 183 -14.60 -7.99 16.99
N ASN A 184 -14.74 -9.32 16.93
CA ASN A 184 -15.36 -10.13 17.99
C ASN A 184 -14.44 -10.33 19.21
N ILE A 185 -13.15 -10.01 19.11
CA ILE A 185 -12.19 -10.20 20.20
C ILE A 185 -12.56 -9.34 21.41
N ALA A 186 -12.77 -8.04 21.20
CA ALA A 186 -13.09 -7.10 22.27
C ALA A 186 -14.36 -7.48 23.07
N PRO A 187 -15.54 -7.70 22.45
CA PRO A 187 -16.74 -8.08 23.19
C PRO A 187 -16.62 -9.46 23.87
N THR A 188 -15.84 -10.38 23.30
CA THR A 188 -15.53 -11.67 23.95
C THR A 188 -14.71 -11.48 25.23
N ILE A 189 -13.67 -10.65 25.18
CA ILE A 189 -12.85 -10.35 26.36
C ILE A 189 -13.70 -9.64 27.43
N LEU A 190 -14.50 -8.63 27.06
CA LEU A 190 -15.35 -7.92 28.03
C LEU A 190 -16.30 -8.88 28.76
N LYS A 191 -16.94 -9.79 28.02
CA LYS A 191 -17.83 -10.80 28.59
C LYS A 191 -17.10 -11.75 29.55
N LEU A 192 -15.87 -12.17 29.24
CA LEU A 192 -15.06 -13.01 30.13
C LEU A 192 -14.74 -12.33 31.47
N TYR A 193 -14.59 -11.01 31.48
CA TYR A 193 -14.33 -10.22 32.68
C TYR A 193 -15.61 -9.74 33.39
N ASN A 194 -16.79 -10.21 32.97
CA ASN A 194 -18.09 -9.73 33.44
C ASN A 194 -18.25 -8.20 33.34
N LEU A 195 -17.61 -7.60 32.33
CA LEU A 195 -17.75 -6.18 32.02
C LEU A 195 -18.88 -6.00 31.00
N GLN A 196 -19.82 -5.12 31.32
CA GLN A 196 -20.85 -4.76 30.37
C GLN A 196 -20.24 -3.92 29.25
N ASN A 197 -20.57 -4.25 28.00
CA ASN A 197 -20.33 -3.33 26.90
C ASN A 197 -21.30 -2.15 27.04
N THR A 198 -20.82 -1.05 27.59
CA THR A 198 -21.61 0.17 27.80
C THR A 198 -21.63 1.08 26.57
N THR A 199 -21.03 0.66 25.44
CA THR A 199 -20.96 1.46 24.23
C THR A 199 -21.56 0.76 23.02
N SER A 200 -22.37 1.50 22.26
CA SER A 200 -22.89 1.10 20.95
C SER A 200 -21.82 1.15 19.83
N LYS A 201 -20.55 1.40 20.16
CA LYS A 201 -19.45 1.59 19.20
C LYS A 201 -18.65 0.33 18.88
N ILE A 202 -19.03 -0.82 19.42
CA ILE A 202 -18.39 -2.11 19.10
C ILE A 202 -19.25 -2.81 18.05
N ASP A 203 -18.69 -3.01 16.86
CA ASP A 203 -19.38 -3.67 15.74
C ASP A 203 -19.42 -5.21 15.89
N GLY A 204 -18.48 -5.77 16.65
CA GLY A 204 -18.36 -7.21 16.84
C GLY A 204 -19.30 -7.75 17.91
N GLU A 205 -19.48 -9.07 17.89
CA GLU A 205 -20.28 -9.79 18.88
C GLU A 205 -19.42 -10.78 19.66
N SER A 206 -19.79 -11.03 20.91
CA SER A 206 -19.12 -12.05 21.71
C SER A 206 -19.35 -13.44 21.13
N ILE A 207 -18.32 -14.28 21.12
CA ILE A 207 -18.42 -15.65 20.59
C ILE A 207 -18.78 -16.70 21.65
N ILE A 208 -18.93 -16.26 22.91
CA ILE A 208 -19.35 -17.03 24.08
C ILE A 208 -20.63 -16.44 24.64
#